data_AF-A0A7J2HF98-F1
#
_entry.id   AF-A0A7J2HF98-F1
#
_cell.length_a   1.000
_cell.length_b   1.000
_cell.length_c   1.000
_cell.angle_alpha   90.00
_cell.angle_beta   90.00
_cell.angle_gamma   90.00
#
_symmetry.space_group_name_H-M   'P 1'
#
loop_
_entity.id
_entity.type
_entity.pdbx_description
1 polymer ?
#
loop_
_entity_poly.entity_id
_entity_poly.type
_entity_poly.pdbx_seq_one_letter_code
_entity_poly.pdbx_strand_id
1 'polypeptide(L)'
;MSRSGKRAVKNFFTLLFSGKLSKAEGSLSRLQKRLEDDGYYKALHGIYYAYIHDDRDSFLFQLWKRYLSGEDKKELKKYFEGLLREAYDPPRGFIQAWLDLIDMLDSLPTPHKIDKKRR
;
A
#
# COMPACT_ATOMS: atom_id res chain seq x y z
N MET A 1 -15.21 -2.51 4.97
CA MET A 1 -14.79 -1.14 5.40
C MET A 1 -15.81 -0.10 4.94
N SER A 2 -16.13 0.89 5.78
CA SER A 2 -17.06 1.99 5.45
C SER A 2 -16.49 2.94 4.37
N ARG A 3 -17.35 3.71 3.70
CA ARG A 3 -16.95 4.69 2.68
C ARG A 3 -15.96 5.72 3.24
N SER A 4 -16.15 6.13 4.48
CA SER A 4 -15.25 7.04 5.22
C SER A 4 -13.88 6.40 5.51
N GLY A 5 -13.84 5.10 5.80
CA GLY A 5 -12.60 4.35 5.96
C GLY A 5 -11.78 4.29 4.67
N LYS A 6 -12.43 3.97 3.53
CA LYS A 6 -11.77 3.96 2.20
C LYS A 6 -11.15 5.31 1.85
N ARG A 7 -11.86 6.41 2.13
CA ARG A 7 -11.34 7.78 1.88
C ARG A 7 -10.12 8.10 2.75
N ALA A 8 -10.13 7.68 4.01
CA ALA A 8 -9.01 7.90 4.93
C ALA A 8 -7.76 7.09 4.52
N VAL A 9 -7.93 5.84 4.10
CA VAL A 9 -6.85 4.99 3.59
C VAL A 9 -6.27 5.56 2.29
N LYS A 10 -7.12 5.99 1.34
CA LYS A 10 -6.67 6.66 0.13
C LYS A 10 -5.86 7.92 0.45
N ASN A 11 -6.33 8.75 1.37
CA ASN A 11 -5.60 9.95 1.80
C ASN A 11 -4.22 9.61 2.39
N PHE A 12 -4.13 8.57 3.21
CA PHE A 12 -2.85 8.06 3.71
C PHE A 12 -1.89 7.71 2.57
N PHE A 13 -2.31 6.89 1.60
CA PHE A 13 -1.47 6.53 0.45
C PHE A 13 -1.09 7.74 -0.41
N THR A 14 -2.01 8.66 -0.65
CA THR A 14 -1.72 9.91 -1.37
C THR A 14 -0.62 10.71 -0.68
N LEU A 15 -0.72 10.91 0.64
CA LEU A 15 0.29 11.63 1.41
C LEU A 15 1.65 10.91 1.38
N LEU A 16 1.63 9.57 1.53
CA LEU A 16 2.83 8.73 1.52
C LEU A 16 3.58 8.85 0.19
N PHE A 17 2.89 8.57 -0.91
CA PHE A 17 3.49 8.54 -2.24
C PHE A 17 3.87 9.92 -2.75
N SER A 18 3.15 10.99 -2.35
CA SER A 18 3.56 12.39 -2.59
C SER A 18 4.74 12.86 -1.73
N GLY A 19 5.27 12.04 -0.81
CA GLY A 19 6.42 12.40 0.02
C GLY A 19 6.13 13.30 1.21
N LYS A 20 4.85 13.46 1.56
CA LYS A 20 4.42 14.20 2.76
C LYS A 20 4.49 13.27 3.99
N LEU A 21 5.67 12.74 4.29
CA LEU A 21 5.86 11.62 5.24
C LEU A 21 5.29 11.89 6.63
N SER A 22 5.58 13.06 7.23
CA SER A 22 5.02 13.43 8.54
C SER A 22 3.47 13.51 8.54
N LYS A 23 2.86 13.96 7.43
CA LYS A 23 1.39 13.96 7.29
C LYS A 23 0.85 12.54 7.08
N ALA A 24 1.58 11.70 6.36
CA ALA A 24 1.23 10.30 6.15
C ALA A 24 1.24 9.53 7.48
N GLU A 25 2.28 9.71 8.29
CA GLU A 25 2.39 9.14 9.64
C GLU A 25 1.23 9.59 10.53
N GLY A 26 0.95 10.90 10.60
CA GLY A 26 -0.19 11.42 11.35
C GLY A 26 -1.55 10.93 10.83
N SER A 27 -1.66 10.60 9.54
CA SER A 27 -2.85 9.96 8.97
C SER A 27 -2.95 8.49 9.38
N LEU A 28 -1.81 7.77 9.42
CA LEU A 28 -1.72 6.38 9.84
C LEU A 28 -2.08 6.20 11.32
N SER A 29 -1.57 7.06 12.21
CA SER A 29 -1.92 7.02 13.64
C SER A 29 -3.41 7.24 13.89
N ARG A 30 -4.08 8.06 13.06
CA ARG A 30 -5.54 8.23 13.14
C ARG A 30 -6.31 7.02 12.63
N LEU A 31 -5.76 6.31 11.64
CA LEU A 31 -6.34 5.06 11.14
C LEU A 31 -6.23 3.94 12.19
N GLN A 32 -5.12 3.88 12.95
CA GLN A 32 -4.96 2.93 14.05
C GLN A 32 -6.13 2.98 15.04
N LYS A 33 -6.57 4.19 15.42
CA LYS A 33 -7.69 4.39 16.35
C LYS A 33 -9.06 3.97 15.79
N ARG A 34 -9.17 3.73 14.49
CA ARG A 34 -10.44 3.48 13.77
C ARG A 34 -10.55 2.07 13.20
N LEU A 35 -9.41 1.44 12.94
CA LEU A 35 -9.33 0.09 12.39
C LEU A 35 -9.05 -0.84 13.57
N GLU A 36 -10.13 -1.32 14.19
CA GLU A 36 -10.07 -2.30 15.29
C GLU A 36 -9.56 -3.69 14.82
N ASP A 37 -9.45 -3.89 13.50
CA ASP A 37 -8.90 -5.11 12.89
C ASP A 37 -7.38 -4.95 12.63
N ASP A 38 -6.59 -5.57 13.51
CA ASP A 38 -5.14 -5.47 13.61
C ASP A 38 -4.42 -5.83 12.29
N GLY A 39 -4.96 -6.78 11.51
CA GLY A 39 -4.35 -7.22 10.25
C GLY A 39 -4.28 -6.12 9.18
N TYR A 40 -5.36 -5.34 9.02
CA TYR A 40 -5.41 -4.27 8.01
C TYR A 40 -4.45 -3.14 8.38
N TYR A 41 -4.48 -2.73 9.66
CA TYR A 41 -3.56 -1.69 10.14
C TYR A 41 -2.10 -2.14 10.05
N LYS A 42 -1.78 -3.40 10.42
CA LYS A 42 -0.44 -3.97 10.27
C LYS A 42 0.06 -3.92 8.83
N ALA A 43 -0.78 -4.20 7.85
CA ALA A 43 -0.43 -4.07 6.44
C ALA A 43 -0.10 -2.61 6.07
N LEU A 44 -0.96 -1.66 6.47
CA LEU A 44 -0.70 -0.23 6.23
C LEU A 44 0.60 0.25 6.88
N HIS A 45 0.86 -0.21 8.11
CA HIS A 45 2.08 0.10 8.84
C HIS A 45 3.31 -0.52 8.18
N GLY A 46 3.23 -1.77 7.72
CA GLY A 46 4.30 -2.42 6.95
C GLY A 46 4.60 -1.69 5.64
N ILE A 47 3.56 -1.28 4.90
CA ILE A 47 3.69 -0.46 3.68
C ILE A 47 4.39 0.87 3.99
N TYR A 48 3.97 1.56 5.06
CA TYR A 48 4.60 2.80 5.51
C TYR A 48 6.08 2.59 5.81
N TYR A 49 6.40 1.58 6.63
CA TYR A 49 7.75 1.26 7.06
C TYR A 49 8.67 0.93 5.88
N ALA A 50 8.25 0.01 5.01
CA ALA A 50 9.00 -0.35 3.80
C ALA A 50 9.26 0.88 2.91
N TYR A 51 8.25 1.75 2.78
CA TYR A 51 8.38 2.96 1.99
C TYR A 51 9.35 3.97 2.59
N ILE A 52 9.29 4.25 3.90
CA ILE A 52 10.17 5.26 4.53
C ILE A 52 11.63 4.78 4.59
N HIS A 53 11.85 3.49 4.81
CA HIS A 53 13.19 2.88 4.87
C HIS A 53 13.79 2.58 3.49
N ASP A 54 13.05 2.88 2.41
CA ASP A 54 13.48 2.64 1.03
C ASP A 54 13.83 1.16 0.76
N ASP A 55 13.05 0.26 1.35
CA ASP A 55 13.16 -1.18 1.14
C ASP A 55 12.76 -1.52 -0.30
N ARG A 56 13.74 -1.45 -1.21
CA ARG A 56 13.56 -1.63 -2.66
C ARG A 56 13.18 -3.05 -3.05
N ASP A 57 13.41 -4.01 -2.15
CA ASP A 57 13.12 -5.42 -2.34
C ASP A 57 11.71 -5.77 -1.85
N SER A 58 11.09 -4.89 -1.04
CA SER A 58 9.71 -5.06 -0.59
C SER A 58 8.71 -5.18 -1.75
N PHE A 59 7.64 -5.94 -1.49
CA PHE A 59 6.53 -6.11 -2.42
C PHE A 59 5.94 -4.78 -2.90
N LEU A 60 5.94 -3.73 -2.06
CA LEU A 60 5.43 -2.41 -2.43
C LEU A 60 6.15 -1.82 -3.66
N PHE A 61 7.48 -1.88 -3.68
CA PHE A 61 8.25 -1.34 -4.81
C PHE A 61 8.12 -2.22 -6.05
N GLN A 62 8.05 -3.54 -5.88
CA GLN A 62 7.78 -4.46 -6.99
C GLN A 62 6.41 -4.21 -7.61
N LEU A 63 5.37 -4.05 -6.78
CA LEU A 63 4.00 -3.74 -7.17
C LEU A 63 3.95 -2.49 -8.05
N TRP A 64 4.56 -1.40 -7.60
CA TRP A 64 4.58 -0.16 -8.37
C TRP A 64 5.41 -0.27 -9.65
N LYS A 65 6.55 -0.97 -9.64
CA LYS A 65 7.33 -1.20 -10.87
C LYS A 65 6.52 -1.95 -11.92
N ARG A 66 5.83 -3.02 -11.52
CA ARG A 66 4.96 -3.82 -12.39
C ARG A 66 3.80 -3.00 -12.95
N TYR A 67 3.09 -2.27 -12.08
CA TYR A 67 2.01 -1.38 -12.48
C TYR A 67 2.47 -0.32 -13.48
N LEU A 68 3.60 0.35 -13.21
CA LEU A 68 4.18 1.35 -14.13
C LEU A 68 4.74 0.74 -15.43
N SER A 69 4.98 -0.56 -15.47
CA SER A 69 5.36 -1.30 -16.68
C SER A 69 4.15 -1.70 -17.54
N GLY A 70 2.93 -1.35 -17.12
CA GLY A 70 1.69 -1.64 -17.86
C GLY A 70 0.99 -2.93 -17.44
N GLU A 71 1.41 -3.58 -16.35
CA GLU A 71 0.69 -4.74 -15.81
C GLU A 71 -0.67 -4.32 -15.24
N ASP A 72 -1.73 -5.01 -15.65
CA ASP A 72 -3.08 -4.68 -15.22
C ASP A 72 -3.35 -5.09 -13.76
N LYS A 73 -4.34 -4.46 -13.13
CA LYS A 73 -4.67 -4.70 -11.71
C LYS A 73 -5.10 -6.14 -11.42
N LYS A 74 -5.65 -6.88 -12.39
CA LYS A 74 -6.08 -8.26 -12.19
C LYS A 74 -4.86 -9.18 -12.10
N GLU A 75 -3.85 -8.97 -12.95
CA GLU A 75 -2.58 -9.71 -12.89
C GLU A 75 -1.80 -9.35 -11.63
N LEU A 76 -1.78 -8.07 -11.21
CA LEU A 76 -1.17 -7.67 -9.94
C LEU A 76 -1.80 -8.35 -8.72
N LYS A 77 -3.15 -8.47 -8.70
CA LYS A 77 -3.86 -9.20 -7.64
C LYS A 77 -3.52 -10.68 -7.63
N LYS A 78 -3.50 -11.33 -8.80
CA LYS A 78 -3.09 -12.74 -8.91
C LYS A 78 -1.65 -12.95 -8.45
N TYR A 79 -0.74 -12.06 -8.83
CA TYR A 79 0.65 -12.11 -8.39
C TYR A 79 0.75 -12.01 -6.87
N PHE A 80 0.03 -11.05 -6.26
CA PHE A 80 -0.04 -10.91 -4.81
C PHE A 80 -0.61 -12.16 -4.13
N GLU A 81 -1.74 -12.67 -4.60
CA GLU A 81 -2.35 -13.90 -4.07
C GLU A 81 -1.44 -15.13 -4.25
N GLY A 82 -0.68 -15.19 -5.34
CA GLY A 82 0.33 -16.22 -5.57
C GLY A 82 1.44 -16.19 -4.51
N LEU A 83 2.00 -15.01 -4.24
CA LEU A 83 3.00 -14.82 -3.17
C LEU A 83 2.45 -15.23 -1.80
N LEU A 84 1.16 -14.95 -1.54
CA LEU A 84 0.52 -15.34 -0.28
C LEU A 84 0.25 -16.83 -0.16
N ARG A 85 0.15 -17.58 -1.26
CA ARG A 85 0.03 -19.06 -1.20
C ARG A 85 1.35 -19.73 -0.84
N GLU A 86 2.46 -19.08 -1.17
CA GLU A 86 3.81 -19.51 -0.79
C GLU A 86 4.17 -19.09 0.64
N ALA A 87 3.55 -18.02 1.14
CA ALA A 87 3.66 -17.54 2.52
C ALA A 87 2.56 -18.13 3.43
N TYR A 88 2.80 -18.14 4.74
CA TYR A 88 1.83 -18.63 5.73
C TYR A 88 0.50 -17.85 5.71
N ASP A 89 -0.63 -18.52 6.05
CA ASP A 89 -2.02 -18.02 6.07
C ASP A 89 -2.17 -16.63 6.74
N PRO A 90 -2.16 -15.52 5.96
CA PRO A 90 -2.16 -14.19 6.52
C PRO A 90 -3.57 -13.79 7.00
N PRO A 91 -3.68 -12.92 8.02
CA PRO A 91 -4.98 -12.40 8.44
C PRO A 91 -5.74 -11.76 7.27
N ARG A 92 -7.05 -12.03 7.15
CA ARG A 92 -7.90 -11.50 6.06
C ARG A 92 -7.80 -9.98 5.90
N GLY A 93 -7.74 -9.25 7.02
CA GLY A 93 -7.57 -7.79 7.01
C GLY A 93 -6.25 -7.35 6.36
N PHE A 94 -5.17 -8.10 6.55
CA PHE A 94 -3.87 -7.84 5.94
C PHE A 94 -3.95 -7.98 4.42
N ILE A 95 -4.55 -9.07 3.94
CA ILE A 95 -4.76 -9.34 2.51
C ILE A 95 -5.61 -8.22 1.89
N GLN A 96 -6.73 -7.86 2.56
CA GLN A 96 -7.64 -6.85 2.06
C GLN A 96 -6.98 -5.47 1.91
N ALA A 97 -6.05 -5.10 2.79
CA ALA A 97 -5.34 -3.82 2.69
C ALA A 97 -4.49 -3.72 1.42
N TRP A 98 -3.84 -4.82 1.02
CA TRP A 98 -3.07 -4.88 -0.22
C TRP A 98 -3.97 -4.88 -1.46
N LEU A 99 -5.08 -5.63 -1.44
CA LEU A 99 -6.06 -5.61 -2.53
C LEU A 99 -6.67 -4.22 -2.71
N ASP A 100 -7.00 -3.55 -1.61
CA ASP A 100 -7.50 -2.17 -1.61
C ASP A 100 -6.45 -1.19 -2.18
N LEU A 101 -5.16 -1.36 -1.85
CA LEU A 101 -4.08 -0.57 -2.46
C LEU A 101 -4.04 -0.78 -3.98
N ILE A 102 -4.05 -2.03 -4.45
CA ILE A 102 -4.02 -2.36 -5.88
C ILE A 102 -5.20 -1.71 -6.60
N ASP A 103 -6.40 -1.80 -6.03
CA ASP A 103 -7.61 -1.19 -6.62
C ASP A 103 -7.52 0.33 -6.74
N MET A 104 -6.81 0.98 -5.82
CA MET A 104 -6.67 2.43 -5.77
C MET A 104 -5.55 2.99 -6.66
N LEU A 105 -4.64 2.17 -7.21
CA LEU A 105 -3.42 2.60 -7.90
C LEU A 105 -3.65 3.72 -8.93
N ASP A 106 -4.66 3.56 -9.81
CA ASP A 106 -5.00 4.56 -10.87
C ASP A 106 -5.35 5.95 -10.32
N SER A 107 -5.66 6.03 -9.03
CA SER A 107 -6.14 7.24 -8.37
C SER A 107 -5.16 7.79 -7.33
N LEU A 108 -3.98 7.17 -7.23
CA LEU A 108 -2.89 7.55 -6.34
C LEU A 108 -1.77 8.24 -7.15
N PRO A 109 -1.03 9.17 -6.54
CA PRO A 109 0.15 9.74 -7.19
C PRO A 109 1.23 8.66 -7.33
N THR A 110 1.99 8.72 -8.41
CA THR A 110 3.21 7.90 -8.57
C THR A 110 4.15 8.15 -7.38
N PRO A 111 4.71 7.09 -6.76
CA PRO A 111 5.57 7.28 -5.60
C PRO A 111 6.82 8.08 -5.93
N HIS A 112 7.04 9.17 -5.19
CA HIS A 112 8.20 10.05 -5.37
C HIS A 112 9.56 9.35 -5.23
N LYS A 113 9.60 8.18 -4.57
CA LYS A 113 10.82 7.37 -4.43
C LYS A 113 11.09 6.47 -5.64
N ILE A 114 10.11 6.23 -6.51
CA ILE A 114 10.23 5.37 -7.70
C ILE A 114 10.68 6.19 -8.91
N ASP A 115 10.37 7.48 -8.92
CA ASP A 115 10.69 8.39 -10.03
C ASP A 115 12.17 8.82 -10.10
N LYS A 116 13.02 8.37 -9.18
CA LYS A 116 14.46 8.72 -9.15
C LYS A 116 15.33 7.86 -10.08
N LYS A 117 14.86 7.62 -11.31
CA LYS A 117 15.69 7.17 -12.44
C LYS A 117 15.43 8.04 -13.67
N ARG A 118 15.73 9.33 -13.55
CA ARG A 118 16.11 10.21 -14.67
C ARG A 118 16.55 11.57 -14.15
N ARG A 119 17.83 11.69 -13.82
CA ARG A 119 18.66 12.88 -14.01
C ARG A 119 20.11 12.50 -13.81
#